data_AF-A0A447QVC9-F1
#
_entry.id   AF-A0A447QVC9-F1
#
_cell.length_a   1.000
_cell.length_b   1.000
_cell.length_c   1.000
_cell.angle_alpha   90.00
_cell.angle_beta   90.00
_cell.angle_gamma   90.00
#
_symmetry.space_group_name_H-M   'P 1'
#
loop_
_entity.id
_entity.type
_entity.pdbx_description
1 polymer ?
#
loop_
_entity_poly.entity_id
_entity_poly.type
_entity_poly.pdbx_seq_one_letter_code
_entity_poly.pdbx_strand_id
1 'polypeptide(L)'
;MDNYGRKPVALAGIILYMIGAAMAALADSPTLFIASRLLQGVAVCCTAVVAFSGVRDRMNGDDAARAFGFLNGTLNIIPALAPLLGGLLAEAFGWRAPFWFLVLYALLVFVLIALRLPETRPADTRPVKGLPVRQYARILGQSRFVSFAVVNSGAMGMALTYVSLAPNVLMGTAGLTPLQFSVAFGANGFWIMLVSFFVNRVIRKVGRPFCLATGGVLMGLGCAALLFDIAFLSPAAQTHWLAYMLPVAIGCAGLAFVMGPATSYALEPYSNEAGVASALVGFVQMAGGAALGLLAMALPLQPKMALALVMATGCLLALHARQRSKQLKGQLNRVS
;
A
#
# COMPACT_ATOMS: atom_id res chain seq x y z
N MET A 1 21.83 -1.58 5.29
CA MET A 1 22.34 -1.99 3.97
C MET A 1 23.60 -1.23 3.55
N ASP A 2 23.70 0.09 3.77
CA ASP A 2 24.91 0.85 3.38
C ASP A 2 26.17 0.41 4.15
N ASN A 3 26.02 0.02 5.42
CA ASN A 3 27.14 -0.46 6.23
C ASN A 3 27.52 -1.93 5.97
N TYR A 4 26.53 -2.80 5.69
CA TYR A 4 26.71 -4.26 5.67
C TYR A 4 26.68 -4.89 4.26
N GLY A 5 26.43 -4.10 3.22
CA GLY A 5 26.20 -4.63 1.87
C GLY A 5 24.72 -4.89 1.59
N ARG A 6 24.40 -5.05 0.31
CA ARG A 6 23.04 -5.22 -0.21
C ARG A 6 22.67 -6.70 -0.21
N LYS A 7 23.58 -7.58 -0.66
CA LYS A 7 23.34 -9.03 -0.73
C LYS A 7 23.15 -9.66 0.66
N PRO A 8 24.00 -9.42 1.66
CA PRO A 8 23.80 -9.97 3.01
C PRO A 8 22.48 -9.54 3.63
N VAL A 9 22.07 -8.28 3.43
CA VAL A 9 20.81 -7.76 3.96
C VAL A 9 19.60 -8.37 3.27
N ALA A 10 19.64 -8.59 1.95
CA ALA A 10 18.58 -9.32 1.25
C ALA A 10 18.46 -10.76 1.75
N LEU A 11 19.58 -11.49 1.86
CA LEU A 11 19.58 -12.87 2.34
C LEU A 11 19.06 -12.98 3.78
N ALA A 12 19.51 -12.10 4.67
CA ALA A 12 19.00 -12.04 6.05
C ALA A 12 17.50 -11.75 6.10
N GLY A 13 17.02 -10.80 5.28
CA GLY A 13 15.59 -10.52 5.14
C GLY A 13 14.78 -11.73 4.66
N ILE A 14 15.28 -12.47 3.68
CA ILE A 14 14.58 -13.66 3.14
C ILE A 14 14.57 -14.79 4.16
N ILE A 15 15.68 -15.01 4.90
CA ILE A 15 15.71 -15.98 6.01
C ILE A 15 14.67 -15.62 7.06
N LEU A 16 14.60 -14.34 7.44
CA LEU A 16 13.62 -13.85 8.42
C LEU A 16 12.18 -14.05 7.92
N TYR A 17 11.95 -13.86 6.63
CA TYR A 17 10.66 -14.12 6.00
C TYR A 17 10.29 -15.61 6.05
N MET A 18 11.24 -16.51 5.70
CA MET A 18 11.04 -17.96 5.77
C MET A 18 10.69 -18.42 7.19
N ILE A 19 11.42 -17.92 8.19
CA ILE A 19 11.14 -18.21 9.60
C ILE A 19 9.73 -17.73 9.97
N GLY A 20 9.38 -16.49 9.62
CA GLY A 20 8.04 -15.96 9.89
C GLY A 20 6.92 -16.71 9.18
N ALA A 21 7.12 -17.14 7.93
CA ALA A 21 6.13 -17.93 7.20
C ALA A 21 5.99 -19.35 7.79
N ALA A 22 7.08 -20.01 8.18
CA ALA A 22 7.06 -21.30 8.85
C ALA A 22 6.39 -21.21 10.23
N MET A 23 6.71 -20.18 11.02
CA MET A 23 6.05 -19.91 12.30
C MET A 23 4.54 -19.69 12.13
N ALA A 24 4.11 -19.02 11.05
CA ALA A 24 2.69 -18.83 10.75
C ALA A 24 1.99 -20.16 10.39
N ALA A 25 2.66 -21.03 9.63
CA ALA A 25 2.14 -22.34 9.26
C ALA A 25 1.99 -23.28 10.46
N LEU A 26 2.94 -23.21 11.40
CA LEU A 26 3.00 -23.99 12.63
C LEU A 26 2.28 -23.32 13.81
N ALA A 27 1.58 -22.21 13.59
CA ALA A 27 0.96 -21.47 14.68
C ALA A 27 -0.25 -22.21 15.24
N ASP A 28 -0.19 -22.53 16.53
CA ASP A 28 -1.30 -23.12 17.30
C ASP A 28 -1.89 -22.13 18.33
N SER A 29 -1.40 -20.89 18.36
CA SER A 29 -1.98 -19.81 19.16
C SER A 29 -2.06 -18.50 18.36
N PRO A 30 -3.08 -17.64 18.63
CA PRO A 30 -3.20 -16.34 17.98
C PRO A 30 -1.97 -15.44 18.20
N THR A 31 -1.38 -15.49 19.39
CA THR A 31 -0.20 -14.69 19.73
C THR A 31 1.01 -15.06 18.87
N LEU A 32 1.27 -16.36 18.68
CA LEU A 32 2.34 -16.83 17.81
C LEU A 32 2.09 -16.43 16.35
N PHE A 33 0.83 -16.53 15.90
CA PHE A 33 0.46 -16.10 14.55
C PHE A 33 0.67 -14.59 14.34
N ILE A 34 0.31 -13.74 15.31
CA ILE A 34 0.52 -12.30 15.21
C ILE A 34 2.02 -11.97 15.23
N ALA A 35 2.79 -12.60 16.11
CA ALA A 35 4.25 -12.42 16.16
C ALA A 35 4.91 -12.79 14.83
N SER A 36 4.46 -13.88 14.18
CA SER A 36 4.99 -14.30 12.89
C SER A 36 4.63 -13.33 11.75
N ARG A 37 3.46 -12.66 11.82
CA ARG A 37 3.10 -11.58 10.88
C ARG A 37 3.96 -10.33 11.05
N LEU A 38 4.25 -9.94 12.29
CA LEU A 38 5.18 -8.83 12.58
C LEU A 38 6.57 -9.13 12.01
N LEU A 39 7.05 -10.36 12.21
CA LEU A 39 8.34 -10.82 11.69
C LEU A 39 8.40 -10.76 10.15
N GLN A 40 7.35 -11.24 9.47
CA GLN A 40 7.24 -11.16 8.02
C GLN A 40 7.20 -9.70 7.53
N GLY A 41 6.52 -8.81 8.26
CA GLY A 41 6.49 -7.37 7.93
C GLY A 41 7.89 -6.75 7.93
N VAL A 42 8.67 -7.00 8.99
CA VAL A 42 10.08 -6.55 9.08
C VAL A 42 10.91 -7.12 7.94
N ALA A 43 10.75 -8.41 7.64
CA ALA A 43 11.48 -9.09 6.58
C ALA A 43 11.21 -8.51 5.18
N VAL A 44 9.95 -8.20 4.86
CA VAL A 44 9.55 -7.59 3.58
C VAL A 44 10.14 -6.18 3.42
N CYS A 45 10.23 -5.40 4.50
CA CYS A 45 10.89 -4.09 4.45
C CYS A 45 12.37 -4.21 4.03
N CYS A 46 13.09 -5.22 4.53
CA CYS A 46 14.48 -5.44 4.14
C CYS A 46 14.62 -5.79 2.65
N THR A 47 13.79 -6.70 2.14
CA THR A 47 13.90 -7.18 0.76
C THR A 47 13.46 -6.14 -0.26
N ALA A 48 12.36 -5.41 0.01
CA ALA A 48 11.88 -4.35 -0.87
C ALA A 48 12.92 -3.25 -1.06
N VAL A 49 13.52 -2.77 0.03
CA VAL A 49 14.54 -1.71 -0.04
C VAL A 49 15.78 -2.17 -0.83
N VAL A 50 16.21 -3.42 -0.65
CA VAL A 50 17.35 -3.97 -1.42
C VAL A 50 17.02 -4.10 -2.90
N ALA A 51 15.81 -4.53 -3.26
CA ALA A 51 15.40 -4.67 -4.66
C ALA A 51 15.46 -3.33 -5.41
N PHE A 52 14.86 -2.27 -4.85
CA PHE A 52 14.87 -0.95 -5.49
C PHE A 52 16.24 -0.28 -5.47
N SER A 53 17.00 -0.41 -4.38
CA SER A 53 18.36 0.15 -4.30
C SER A 53 19.35 -0.58 -5.20
N GLY A 54 19.22 -1.90 -5.35
CA GLY A 54 20.06 -2.70 -6.25
C GLY A 54 19.94 -2.27 -7.72
N VAL A 55 18.71 -1.96 -8.18
CA VAL A 55 18.49 -1.41 -9.53
C VAL A 55 19.16 -0.05 -9.67
N ARG A 56 18.95 0.86 -8.72
CA ARG A 56 19.57 2.19 -8.72
C ARG A 56 21.11 2.14 -8.70
N ASP A 57 21.67 1.20 -7.96
CA ASP A 57 23.12 1.12 -7.74
C ASP A 57 23.85 0.40 -8.92
N ARG A 58 23.13 -0.35 -9.79
CA ARG A 58 23.72 -1.14 -10.90
C ARG A 58 23.33 -0.67 -12.30
N MET A 59 22.23 0.03 -12.44
CA MET A 59 21.66 0.42 -13.73
C MET A 59 21.54 1.94 -13.84
N ASN A 60 21.76 2.47 -15.03
CA ASN A 60 21.66 3.90 -15.31
C ASN A 60 20.74 4.14 -16.51
N GLY A 61 20.18 5.35 -16.60
CA GLY A 61 19.36 5.78 -17.74
C GLY A 61 18.19 4.84 -18.03
N ASP A 62 18.08 4.42 -19.29
CA ASP A 62 16.94 3.64 -19.78
C ASP A 62 16.84 2.24 -19.16
N ASP A 63 17.97 1.60 -18.81
CA ASP A 63 17.95 0.28 -18.15
C ASP A 63 17.32 0.35 -16.76
N ALA A 64 17.67 1.39 -15.99
CA ALA A 64 17.05 1.62 -14.69
C ALA A 64 15.55 1.91 -14.84
N ALA A 65 15.16 2.72 -15.83
CA ALA A 65 13.75 3.02 -16.11
C ALA A 65 12.95 1.75 -16.45
N ARG A 66 13.50 0.85 -17.29
CA ARG A 66 12.89 -0.44 -17.62
C ARG A 66 12.74 -1.34 -16.38
N ALA A 67 13.79 -1.45 -15.57
CA ALA A 67 13.77 -2.27 -14.35
C ALA A 67 12.77 -1.73 -13.32
N PHE A 68 12.74 -0.42 -13.09
CA PHE A 68 11.72 0.20 -12.24
C PHE A 68 10.30 0.03 -12.80
N GLY A 69 10.13 0.11 -14.12
CA GLY A 69 8.86 -0.18 -14.79
C GLY A 69 8.37 -1.59 -14.48
N PHE A 70 9.25 -2.59 -14.59
CA PHE A 70 8.94 -3.98 -14.26
C PHE A 70 8.61 -4.18 -12.78
N LEU A 71 9.41 -3.61 -11.87
CA LEU A 71 9.18 -3.69 -10.42
C LEU A 71 7.83 -3.07 -10.03
N ASN A 72 7.55 -1.85 -10.50
CA ASN A 72 6.29 -1.18 -10.19
C ASN A 72 5.09 -1.88 -10.86
N GLY A 73 5.25 -2.40 -12.07
CA GLY A 73 4.22 -3.20 -12.74
C GLY A 73 3.87 -4.45 -11.94
N THR A 74 4.89 -5.15 -11.44
CA THR A 74 4.73 -6.33 -10.58
C THR A 74 3.97 -6.00 -9.29
N LEU A 75 4.32 -4.89 -8.62
CA LEU A 75 3.63 -4.44 -7.41
C LEU A 75 2.14 -4.13 -7.64
N ASN A 76 1.74 -3.73 -8.85
CA ASN A 76 0.34 -3.46 -9.18
C ASN A 76 -0.46 -4.73 -9.49
N ILE A 77 0.18 -5.77 -10.04
CA ILE A 77 -0.50 -7.01 -10.44
C ILE A 77 -0.62 -8.00 -9.26
N ILE A 78 0.39 -8.06 -8.39
CA ILE A 78 0.43 -9.01 -7.26
C ILE A 78 -0.84 -8.95 -6.38
N PRO A 79 -1.37 -7.79 -5.96
CA PRO A 79 -2.58 -7.73 -5.14
C PRO A 79 -3.81 -8.38 -5.78
N ALA A 80 -3.88 -8.42 -7.11
CA ALA A 80 -4.97 -9.09 -7.84
C ALA A 80 -4.76 -10.62 -7.90
N LEU A 81 -3.51 -11.08 -8.04
CA LEU A 81 -3.18 -12.51 -8.18
C LEU A 81 -3.03 -13.23 -6.84
N ALA A 82 -2.55 -12.55 -5.81
CA ALA A 82 -2.25 -13.16 -4.51
C ALA A 82 -3.48 -13.80 -3.83
N PRO A 83 -4.67 -13.15 -3.82
CA PRO A 83 -5.88 -13.77 -3.27
C PRO A 83 -6.34 -14.99 -4.06
N LEU A 84 -6.17 -14.98 -5.39
CA LEU A 84 -6.53 -16.12 -6.25
C LEU A 84 -5.69 -17.35 -5.91
N LEU A 85 -4.36 -17.20 -5.93
CA LEU A 85 -3.46 -18.31 -5.60
C LEU A 85 -3.61 -18.74 -4.14
N GLY A 86 -3.71 -17.79 -3.21
CA GLY A 86 -3.89 -18.06 -1.79
C GLY A 86 -5.21 -18.76 -1.49
N GLY A 87 -6.30 -18.35 -2.16
CA GLY A 87 -7.63 -18.96 -2.03
C GLY A 87 -7.65 -20.40 -2.56
N LEU A 88 -7.08 -20.64 -3.74
CA LEU A 88 -6.96 -21.98 -4.32
C LEU A 88 -6.17 -22.94 -3.42
N LEU A 89 -5.02 -22.49 -2.91
CA LEU A 89 -4.22 -23.29 -1.97
C LEU A 89 -4.97 -23.57 -0.66
N ALA A 90 -5.65 -22.56 -0.13
CA ALA A 90 -6.40 -22.70 1.12
C ALA A 90 -7.62 -23.63 0.97
N GLU A 91 -8.29 -23.60 -0.18
CA GLU A 91 -9.42 -24.47 -0.47
C GLU A 91 -8.99 -25.93 -0.69
N ALA A 92 -7.90 -26.16 -1.43
CA ALA A 92 -7.43 -27.51 -1.74
C ALA A 92 -6.68 -28.20 -0.59
N PHE A 93 -5.88 -27.46 0.18
CA PHE A 93 -4.94 -28.02 1.16
C PHE A 93 -5.09 -27.41 2.57
N GLY A 94 -6.11 -26.58 2.78
CA GLY A 94 -6.37 -25.92 4.05
C GLY A 94 -5.56 -24.63 4.26
N TRP A 95 -5.96 -23.85 5.28
CA TRP A 95 -5.46 -22.50 5.53
C TRP A 95 -3.96 -22.38 5.80
N ARG A 96 -3.29 -23.49 6.17
CA ARG A 96 -1.83 -23.53 6.40
C ARG A 96 -1.02 -23.58 5.10
N ALA A 97 -1.60 -24.08 4.01
CA ALA A 97 -0.90 -24.31 2.75
C ALA A 97 -0.30 -23.04 2.10
N PRO A 98 -0.98 -21.87 2.08
CA PRO A 98 -0.39 -20.63 1.56
C PRO A 98 0.93 -20.27 2.25
N PHE A 99 1.09 -20.55 3.54
CA PHE A 99 2.32 -20.25 4.27
C PHE A 99 3.47 -21.17 3.90
N TRP A 100 3.21 -22.48 3.78
CA TRP A 100 4.21 -23.43 3.30
C TRP A 100 4.65 -23.11 1.86
N PHE A 101 3.71 -22.71 1.01
CA PHE A 101 4.03 -22.22 -0.32
C PHE A 101 4.98 -21.01 -0.26
N LEU A 102 4.70 -20.04 0.61
CA LEU A 102 5.56 -18.86 0.79
C LEU A 102 6.95 -19.22 1.33
N VAL A 103 7.08 -20.24 2.19
CA VAL A 103 8.39 -20.77 2.64
C VAL A 103 9.17 -21.32 1.44
N LEU A 104 8.56 -22.19 0.63
CA LEU A 104 9.19 -22.78 -0.55
C LEU A 104 9.58 -21.72 -1.59
N TYR A 105 8.69 -20.76 -1.82
CA TYR A 105 8.95 -19.64 -2.72
C TYR A 105 10.13 -18.78 -2.23
N ALA A 106 10.15 -18.44 -0.94
CA ALA A 106 11.24 -17.68 -0.35
C ALA A 106 12.57 -18.46 -0.38
N LEU A 107 12.55 -19.78 -0.22
CA LEU A 107 13.73 -20.63 -0.38
C LEU A 107 14.26 -20.60 -1.82
N LEU A 108 13.38 -20.67 -2.81
CA LEU A 108 13.76 -20.56 -4.22
C LEU A 108 14.41 -19.21 -4.52
N VAL A 109 13.81 -18.11 -4.02
CA VAL A 109 14.36 -16.76 -4.16
C VAL A 109 15.70 -16.63 -3.42
N PHE A 110 15.83 -17.23 -2.23
CA PHE A 110 17.07 -17.26 -1.46
C PHE A 110 18.20 -17.91 -2.27
N VAL A 111 17.97 -19.10 -2.83
CA VAL A 111 18.96 -19.81 -3.64
C VAL A 111 19.33 -18.99 -4.88
N LEU A 112 18.34 -18.41 -5.56
CA LEU A 112 18.59 -17.58 -6.74
C LEU A 112 19.48 -16.38 -6.39
N ILE A 113 19.19 -15.66 -5.30
CA ILE A 113 19.97 -14.49 -4.88
C ILE A 113 21.35 -14.89 -4.38
N ALA A 114 21.46 -15.99 -3.62
CA ALA A 114 22.73 -16.49 -3.12
C ALA A 114 23.69 -16.81 -4.26
N LEU A 115 23.20 -17.43 -5.33
CA LEU A 115 24.00 -17.87 -6.47
C LEU A 115 24.21 -16.78 -7.54
N ARG A 116 23.17 -15.99 -7.86
CA ARG A 116 23.18 -15.11 -9.03
C ARG A 116 23.37 -13.64 -8.70
N LEU A 117 23.02 -13.17 -7.51
CA LEU A 117 23.16 -11.76 -7.16
C LEU A 117 24.59 -11.50 -6.66
N PRO A 118 25.41 -10.68 -7.35
CA PRO A 118 26.67 -10.21 -6.81
C PRO A 118 26.42 -9.07 -5.82
N GLU A 119 27.37 -8.75 -4.93
CA GLU A 119 27.25 -7.60 -4.02
C GLU A 119 27.16 -6.28 -4.81
N THR A 120 26.08 -5.51 -4.61
CA THR A 120 25.75 -4.31 -5.41
C THR A 120 26.13 -3.00 -4.73
N ARG A 121 26.59 -3.02 -3.47
CA ARG A 121 26.99 -1.82 -2.73
C ARG A 121 28.14 -1.11 -3.44
N PRO A 122 28.00 0.18 -3.81
CA PRO A 122 29.10 0.97 -4.36
C PRO A 122 30.29 1.04 -3.40
N ALA A 123 31.52 0.94 -3.93
CA ALA A 123 32.75 0.99 -3.11
C ALA A 123 32.86 2.29 -2.30
N ASP A 124 32.41 3.41 -2.88
CA ASP A 124 32.45 4.74 -2.26
C ASP A 124 31.29 5.03 -1.30
N THR A 125 30.48 4.01 -0.96
CA THR A 125 29.37 4.19 -0.02
C THR A 125 29.93 4.55 1.35
N ARG A 126 29.76 5.82 1.75
CA ARG A 126 30.18 6.28 3.07
C ARG A 126 29.38 5.57 4.16
N PRO A 127 30.03 5.06 5.21
CA PRO A 127 29.32 4.45 6.32
C PRO A 127 28.42 5.49 7.00
N VAL A 128 27.17 5.12 7.21
CA VAL A 128 26.19 5.99 7.85
C VAL A 128 26.39 5.92 9.36
N LYS A 129 26.81 7.04 9.96
CA LYS A 129 26.99 7.19 11.41
C LYS A 129 25.64 7.48 12.09
N GLY A 130 24.80 6.46 12.20
CA GLY A 130 23.54 6.50 12.95
C GLY A 130 22.32 7.00 12.15
N LEU A 131 21.17 7.05 12.82
CA LEU A 131 19.91 7.48 12.20
C LEU A 131 19.92 9.00 11.99
N PRO A 132 19.49 9.52 10.82
CA PRO A 132 19.42 10.96 10.56
C PRO A 132 18.18 11.59 11.23
N VAL A 133 18.04 11.42 12.55
CA VAL A 133 16.86 11.83 13.34
C VAL A 133 16.54 13.31 13.15
N ARG A 134 17.58 14.17 13.10
CA ARG A 134 17.41 15.61 12.90
C ARG A 134 16.81 15.95 11.53
N GLN A 135 17.16 15.20 10.48
CA GLN A 135 16.59 15.38 9.15
C GLN A 135 15.12 14.92 9.14
N TYR A 136 14.83 13.76 9.74
CA TYR A 136 13.45 13.29 9.88
C TYR A 136 12.57 14.31 10.62
N ALA A 137 13.03 14.81 11.77
CA ALA A 137 12.31 15.81 12.55
C ALA A 137 12.10 17.12 11.77
N ARG A 138 13.11 17.58 11.02
CA ARG A 138 13.01 18.78 10.17
C ARG A 138 11.95 18.60 9.08
N ILE A 139 11.93 17.46 8.38
CA ILE A 139 10.96 17.18 7.30
C ILE A 139 9.55 17.02 7.88
N LEU A 140 9.40 16.28 8.98
CA LEU A 140 8.11 16.14 9.69
C LEU A 140 7.61 17.46 10.28
N GLY A 141 8.49 18.41 10.60
CA GLY A 141 8.10 19.75 11.04
C GLY A 141 7.52 20.63 9.93
N GLN A 142 7.68 20.26 8.66
CA GLN A 142 7.21 21.07 7.54
C GLN A 142 5.74 20.79 7.23
N SER A 143 4.91 21.82 7.43
CA SER A 143 3.46 21.72 7.23
C SER A 143 3.08 21.26 5.81
N ARG A 144 3.84 21.65 4.78
CA ARG A 144 3.62 21.18 3.40
C ARG A 144 3.79 19.67 3.29
N PHE A 145 4.90 19.13 3.80
CA PHE A 145 5.19 17.69 3.74
C PHE A 145 4.10 16.89 4.45
N VAL A 146 3.79 17.25 5.69
CA VAL A 146 2.80 16.54 6.51
C VAL A 146 1.41 16.56 5.88
N SER A 147 0.96 17.70 5.34
CA SER A 147 -0.37 17.79 4.73
C SER A 147 -0.55 16.79 3.59
N PHE A 148 0.45 16.60 2.73
CA PHE A 148 0.34 15.65 1.63
C PHE A 148 0.66 14.21 2.06
N ALA A 149 1.53 14.01 3.05
CA ALA A 149 1.82 12.69 3.59
C ALA A 149 0.62 12.07 4.36
N VAL A 150 -0.13 12.88 5.12
CA VAL A 150 -1.34 12.42 5.83
C VAL A 150 -2.46 12.05 4.86
N VAL A 151 -2.55 12.73 3.71
CA VAL A 151 -3.51 12.37 2.64
C VAL A 151 -3.24 10.97 2.10
N ASN A 152 -1.97 10.65 1.85
CA ASN A 152 -1.55 9.30 1.50
C ASN A 152 -1.89 8.27 2.59
N SER A 153 -1.86 8.68 3.86
CA SER A 153 -2.22 7.84 5.00
C SER A 153 -3.72 7.56 5.02
N GLY A 154 -4.57 8.56 4.78
CA GLY A 154 -6.02 8.36 4.66
C GLY A 154 -6.38 7.41 3.52
N ALA A 155 -5.71 7.58 2.37
CA ALA A 155 -5.85 6.70 1.22
C ALA A 155 -5.44 5.25 1.57
N MET A 156 -4.23 5.04 2.10
CA MET A 156 -3.80 3.70 2.50
C MET A 156 -4.62 3.10 3.64
N GLY A 157 -5.10 3.92 4.58
CA GLY A 157 -5.98 3.47 5.64
C GLY A 157 -7.27 2.90 5.08
N MET A 158 -7.85 3.51 4.05
CA MET A 158 -9.00 2.94 3.34
C MET A 158 -8.66 1.57 2.77
N ALA A 159 -7.53 1.45 2.05
CA ALA A 159 -7.13 0.18 1.44
C ALA A 159 -6.92 -0.92 2.49
N LEU A 160 -6.21 -0.64 3.57
CA LEU A 160 -5.96 -1.58 4.66
C LEU A 160 -7.23 -1.98 5.40
N THR A 161 -8.14 -1.03 5.62
CA THR A 161 -9.46 -1.28 6.24
C THR A 161 -10.30 -2.20 5.35
N TYR A 162 -10.35 -1.93 4.05
CA TYR A 162 -11.04 -2.78 3.08
C TYR A 162 -10.45 -4.20 3.07
N VAL A 163 -9.14 -4.34 2.92
CA VAL A 163 -8.47 -5.66 2.89
C VAL A 163 -8.80 -6.49 4.14
N SER A 164 -8.88 -5.83 5.29
CA SER A 164 -9.12 -6.49 6.58
C SER A 164 -10.58 -6.85 6.83
N LEU A 165 -11.52 -6.01 6.37
CA LEU A 165 -12.96 -6.21 6.60
C LEU A 165 -13.66 -6.98 5.47
N ALA A 166 -13.09 -7.01 4.27
CA ALA A 166 -13.70 -7.65 3.11
C ALA A 166 -14.07 -9.13 3.34
N PRO A 167 -13.23 -9.99 3.96
CA PRO A 167 -13.61 -11.37 4.23
C PRO A 167 -14.84 -11.49 5.15
N ASN A 168 -14.93 -10.64 6.18
CA ASN A 168 -16.05 -10.63 7.11
C ASN A 168 -17.38 -10.29 6.40
N VAL A 169 -17.35 -9.30 5.51
CA VAL A 169 -18.55 -8.91 4.74
C VAL A 169 -18.86 -9.94 3.64
N LEU A 170 -17.89 -10.27 2.81
CA LEU A 170 -18.12 -11.07 1.61
C LEU A 170 -18.31 -12.56 1.89
N MET A 171 -17.50 -13.15 2.77
CA MET A 171 -17.64 -14.57 3.11
C MET A 171 -18.61 -14.77 4.27
N GLY A 172 -18.59 -13.86 5.26
CA GLY A 172 -19.48 -13.94 6.43
C GLY A 172 -20.92 -13.54 6.10
N THR A 173 -21.16 -12.26 5.78
CA THR A 173 -22.53 -11.77 5.56
C THR A 173 -23.13 -12.11 4.19
N ALA A 174 -22.31 -12.08 3.13
CA ALA A 174 -22.77 -12.38 1.78
C ALA A 174 -22.65 -13.87 1.39
N GLY A 175 -22.05 -14.70 2.26
CA GLY A 175 -21.97 -16.15 2.06
C GLY A 175 -21.11 -16.61 0.88
N LEU A 176 -20.19 -15.76 0.37
CA LEU A 176 -19.32 -16.17 -0.72
C LEU A 176 -18.33 -17.25 -0.28
N THR A 177 -18.09 -18.21 -1.16
CA THR A 177 -17.00 -19.18 -1.01
C THR A 177 -15.62 -18.49 -1.05
N PRO A 178 -14.54 -19.12 -0.53
CA PRO A 178 -13.19 -18.58 -0.63
C PRO A 178 -12.78 -18.22 -2.06
N LEU A 179 -13.12 -19.07 -3.04
CA LEU A 179 -12.84 -18.80 -4.45
C LEU A 179 -13.62 -17.59 -4.99
N GLN A 180 -14.92 -17.48 -4.71
CA GLN A 180 -15.73 -16.34 -5.12
C GLN A 180 -15.23 -15.03 -4.48
N PHE A 181 -14.85 -15.07 -3.21
CA PHE A 181 -14.18 -13.95 -2.54
C PHE A 181 -12.89 -13.56 -3.26
N SER A 182 -12.01 -14.54 -3.56
CA SER A 182 -10.75 -14.29 -4.25
C SER A 182 -10.94 -13.71 -5.66
N VAL A 183 -11.97 -14.15 -6.39
CA VAL A 183 -12.33 -13.58 -7.70
C VAL A 183 -12.82 -12.14 -7.56
N ALA A 184 -13.73 -11.86 -6.63
CA ALA A 184 -14.24 -10.51 -6.41
C ALA A 184 -13.13 -9.53 -5.95
N PHE A 185 -12.30 -9.97 -5.00
CA PHE A 185 -11.17 -9.19 -4.50
C PHE A 185 -10.11 -8.97 -5.58
N GLY A 186 -9.78 -10.02 -6.35
CA GLY A 186 -8.86 -9.94 -7.47
C GLY A 186 -9.34 -8.99 -8.57
N ALA A 187 -10.64 -9.03 -8.90
CA ALA A 187 -11.26 -8.10 -9.84
C ALA A 187 -11.12 -6.63 -9.40
N ASN A 188 -11.25 -6.35 -8.10
CA ASN A 188 -11.00 -5.00 -7.57
C ASN A 188 -9.52 -4.60 -7.68
N GLY A 189 -8.58 -5.55 -7.51
CA GLY A 189 -7.16 -5.31 -7.79
C GLY A 189 -6.91 -4.92 -9.26
N PHE A 190 -7.51 -5.65 -10.21
CA PHE A 190 -7.46 -5.30 -11.64
C PHE A 190 -8.09 -3.94 -11.93
N TRP A 191 -9.20 -3.62 -11.27
CA TRP A 191 -9.85 -2.31 -11.39
C TRP A 191 -8.94 -1.16 -10.93
N ILE A 192 -8.29 -1.27 -9.77
CA ILE A 192 -7.33 -0.26 -9.29
C ILE A 192 -6.18 -0.07 -10.28
N MET A 193 -5.68 -1.17 -10.84
CA MET A 193 -4.61 -1.13 -11.84
C MET A 193 -5.08 -0.38 -13.10
N LEU A 194 -6.25 -0.72 -13.63
CA LEU A 194 -6.86 -0.06 -14.78
C LEU A 194 -7.02 1.44 -14.53
N VAL A 195 -7.60 1.83 -13.40
CA VAL A 195 -7.78 3.24 -13.03
C VAL A 195 -6.43 3.96 -12.94
N SER A 196 -5.42 3.34 -12.33
CA SER A 196 -4.07 3.94 -12.20
C SER A 196 -3.44 4.25 -13.56
N PHE A 197 -3.64 3.41 -14.58
CA PHE A 197 -3.21 3.72 -15.95
C PHE A 197 -3.91 4.96 -16.52
N PHE A 198 -5.23 5.10 -16.29
CA PHE A 198 -5.97 6.29 -16.71
C PHE A 198 -5.56 7.55 -15.95
N VAL A 199 -5.35 7.45 -14.64
CA VAL A 199 -4.91 8.55 -13.78
C VAL A 199 -3.63 9.18 -14.31
N ASN A 200 -2.65 8.37 -14.73
CA ASN A 200 -1.40 8.88 -15.29
C ASN A 200 -1.61 9.76 -16.54
N ARG A 201 -2.61 9.44 -17.37
CA ARG A 201 -3.00 10.28 -18.52
C ARG A 201 -3.73 11.55 -18.08
N VAL A 202 -4.62 11.45 -17.08
CA VAL A 202 -5.37 12.60 -16.55
C VAL A 202 -4.44 13.61 -15.87
N ILE A 203 -3.45 13.15 -15.08
CA ILE A 203 -2.46 14.02 -14.43
C ILE A 203 -1.73 14.88 -15.47
N ARG A 204 -1.33 14.30 -16.61
CA ARG A 204 -0.65 15.04 -17.69
C ARG A 204 -1.52 16.11 -18.35
N LYS A 205 -2.83 15.85 -18.49
CA LYS A 205 -3.76 16.77 -19.17
C LYS A 205 -4.33 17.87 -18.26
N VAL A 206 -4.72 17.51 -17.03
CA VAL A 206 -5.55 18.37 -16.16
C VAL A 206 -4.82 18.75 -14.86
N GLY A 207 -3.69 18.11 -14.56
CA GLY A 207 -2.81 18.44 -13.44
C GLY A 207 -3.15 17.76 -12.11
N ARG A 208 -2.19 17.85 -11.18
CA ARG A 208 -2.22 17.23 -9.85
C ARG A 208 -3.41 17.70 -8.96
N PRO A 209 -3.77 19.00 -8.88
CA PRO A 209 -4.89 19.45 -8.04
C PRO A 209 -6.25 18.90 -8.44
N PHE A 210 -6.48 18.72 -9.74
CA PHE A 210 -7.72 18.11 -10.24
C PHE A 210 -7.81 16.65 -9.79
N CYS A 211 -6.72 15.90 -9.90
CA CYS A 211 -6.66 14.51 -9.48
C CYS A 211 -6.92 14.34 -7.98
N LEU A 212 -6.35 15.21 -7.12
CA LEU A 212 -6.67 15.22 -5.69
C LEU A 212 -8.17 15.46 -5.42
N ALA A 213 -8.80 16.35 -6.20
CA ALA A 213 -10.23 16.62 -6.09
C ALA A 213 -11.08 15.42 -6.48
N THR A 214 -10.81 14.86 -7.67
CA THR A 214 -11.52 13.69 -8.20
C THR A 214 -11.36 12.51 -7.26
N GLY A 215 -10.15 12.29 -6.75
CA GLY A 215 -9.88 11.22 -5.80
C GLY A 215 -10.67 11.36 -4.50
N GLY A 216 -10.70 12.56 -3.93
CA GLY A 216 -11.52 12.86 -2.76
C GLY A 216 -13.01 12.66 -3.01
N VAL A 217 -13.54 13.16 -4.13
CA VAL A 217 -14.95 12.99 -4.51
C VAL A 217 -15.30 11.52 -4.68
N LEU A 218 -14.47 10.72 -5.35
CA LEU A 218 -14.71 9.29 -5.52
C LEU A 218 -14.71 8.54 -4.18
N MET A 219 -13.79 8.85 -3.27
CA MET A 219 -13.84 8.31 -1.89
C MET A 219 -15.11 8.74 -1.16
N GLY A 220 -15.54 9.99 -1.30
CA GLY A 220 -16.79 10.50 -0.74
C GLY A 220 -18.04 9.81 -1.31
N LEU A 221 -18.06 9.55 -2.63
CA LEU A 221 -19.15 8.83 -3.29
C LEU A 221 -19.21 7.37 -2.84
N GLY A 222 -18.06 6.70 -2.69
CA GLY A 222 -18.02 5.35 -2.12
C GLY A 222 -18.50 5.32 -0.67
N CYS A 223 -18.14 6.31 0.15
CA CYS A 223 -18.68 6.48 1.50
C CYS A 223 -20.21 6.66 1.47
N ALA A 224 -20.71 7.61 0.67
CA ALA A 224 -22.13 7.89 0.55
C ALA A 224 -22.93 6.66 0.07
N ALA A 225 -22.37 5.88 -0.87
CA ALA A 225 -22.99 4.66 -1.36
C ALA A 225 -23.06 3.55 -0.29
N LEU A 226 -22.03 3.39 0.55
CA LEU A 226 -22.08 2.47 1.70
C LEU A 226 -23.11 2.93 2.73
N LEU A 227 -23.20 4.22 3.02
CA LEU A 227 -24.19 4.75 3.96
C LEU A 227 -25.61 4.64 3.40
N PHE A 228 -25.79 4.83 2.09
CA PHE A 228 -27.06 4.65 1.41
C PHE A 228 -27.54 3.20 1.48
N ASP A 229 -26.63 2.24 1.25
CA ASP A 229 -26.91 0.81 1.42
C ASP A 229 -27.41 0.51 2.84
N ILE A 230 -26.71 0.99 3.86
CA ILE A 230 -27.10 0.77 5.27
C ILE A 230 -28.45 1.40 5.60
N ALA A 231 -28.74 2.61 5.08
CA ALA A 231 -29.91 3.38 5.48
C ALA A 231 -31.19 3.04 4.69
N PHE A 232 -31.08 2.66 3.42
CA PHE A 232 -32.23 2.58 2.52
C PHE A 232 -32.45 1.21 1.87
N LEU A 233 -31.44 0.33 1.81
CA LEU A 233 -31.63 -1.00 1.22
C LEU A 233 -32.20 -1.99 2.23
N SER A 234 -33.04 -2.90 1.75
CA SER A 234 -33.63 -3.96 2.57
C SER A 234 -32.53 -4.91 3.10
N PRO A 235 -32.74 -5.58 4.24
CA PRO A 235 -31.74 -6.50 4.79
C PRO A 235 -31.28 -7.59 3.81
N ALA A 236 -32.19 -8.07 2.95
CA ALA A 236 -31.87 -9.04 1.90
C ALA A 236 -31.02 -8.46 0.76
N ALA A 237 -31.17 -7.17 0.44
CA ALA A 237 -30.33 -6.51 -0.55
C ALA A 237 -28.93 -6.17 0.04
N GLN A 238 -28.85 -5.87 1.33
CA GLN A 238 -27.60 -5.55 2.02
C GLN A 238 -26.63 -6.74 2.07
N THR A 239 -27.13 -7.98 2.07
CA THR A 239 -26.28 -9.17 2.04
C THR A 239 -25.71 -9.46 0.65
N HIS A 240 -26.21 -8.80 -0.40
CA HIS A 240 -25.69 -9.02 -1.74
C HIS A 240 -24.27 -8.45 -1.86
N TRP A 241 -23.31 -9.27 -2.33
CA TRP A 241 -21.88 -8.90 -2.40
C TRP A 241 -21.60 -7.61 -3.20
N LEU A 242 -22.40 -7.32 -4.24
CA LEU A 242 -22.31 -6.07 -5.02
C LEU A 242 -22.58 -4.81 -4.20
N ALA A 243 -23.44 -4.89 -3.18
CA ALA A 243 -23.76 -3.76 -2.30
C ALA A 243 -22.53 -3.27 -1.53
N TYR A 244 -21.53 -4.14 -1.35
CA TYR A 244 -20.23 -3.79 -0.77
C TYR A 244 -19.17 -3.48 -1.82
N MET A 245 -19.05 -4.32 -2.86
CA MET A 245 -17.96 -4.21 -3.84
C MET A 245 -18.06 -3.00 -4.76
N LEU A 246 -19.28 -2.55 -5.12
CA LEU A 246 -19.44 -1.36 -5.97
C LEU A 246 -18.98 -0.08 -5.27
N PRO A 247 -19.43 0.24 -4.04
CA PRO A 247 -18.90 1.39 -3.29
C PRO A 247 -17.38 1.32 -3.07
N VAL A 248 -16.86 0.13 -2.76
CA VAL A 248 -15.41 -0.11 -2.61
C VAL A 248 -14.68 0.22 -3.90
N ALA A 249 -15.14 -0.28 -5.05
CA ALA A 249 -14.51 -0.03 -6.34
C ALA A 249 -14.44 1.47 -6.65
N ILE A 250 -15.51 2.22 -6.37
CA ILE A 250 -15.54 3.69 -6.54
C ILE A 250 -14.48 4.35 -5.64
N GLY A 251 -14.41 3.99 -4.36
CA GLY A 251 -13.40 4.56 -3.47
C GLY A 251 -11.96 4.16 -3.79
N CYS A 252 -11.76 2.91 -4.24
CA CYS A 252 -10.48 2.39 -4.70
C CYS A 252 -10.02 3.08 -5.99
N ALA A 253 -10.94 3.51 -6.85
CA ALA A 253 -10.59 4.43 -7.93
C ALA A 253 -10.08 5.77 -7.36
N GLY A 254 -10.75 6.28 -6.33
CA GLY A 254 -10.33 7.49 -5.63
C GLY A 254 -8.90 7.41 -5.05
N LEU A 255 -8.56 6.27 -4.44
CA LEU A 255 -7.21 5.96 -3.96
C LEU A 255 -6.14 6.21 -5.05
N ALA A 256 -6.35 5.64 -6.24
CA ALA A 256 -5.41 5.75 -7.36
C ALA A 256 -5.20 7.22 -7.80
N PHE A 257 -6.26 8.03 -7.78
CA PHE A 257 -6.19 9.46 -8.11
C PHE A 257 -5.44 10.30 -7.05
N VAL A 258 -5.41 9.86 -5.78
CA VAL A 258 -4.81 10.64 -4.68
C VAL A 258 -3.33 10.33 -4.48
N MET A 259 -2.95 9.05 -4.46
CA MET A 259 -1.64 8.63 -3.95
C MET A 259 -0.45 9.20 -4.74
N GLY A 260 -0.52 9.16 -6.07
CA GLY A 260 0.55 9.69 -6.92
C GLY A 260 0.74 11.20 -6.76
N PRO A 261 -0.31 12.02 -6.99
CA PRO A 261 -0.25 13.47 -6.82
C PRO A 261 0.16 13.93 -5.42
N ALA A 262 -0.34 13.30 -4.36
CA ALA A 262 0.02 13.66 -2.99
C ALA A 262 1.50 13.36 -2.70
N THR A 263 1.99 12.17 -3.11
CA THR A 263 3.42 11.83 -2.99
C THR A 263 4.29 12.83 -3.76
N SER A 264 3.89 13.20 -4.98
CA SER A 264 4.59 14.20 -5.78
C SER A 264 4.69 15.56 -5.07
N TYR A 265 3.59 16.08 -4.50
CA TYR A 265 3.61 17.35 -3.78
C TYR A 265 4.43 17.32 -2.48
N ALA A 266 4.46 16.18 -1.79
CA ALA A 266 5.25 15.99 -0.58
C ALA A 266 6.76 16.01 -0.86
N LEU A 267 7.19 15.43 -1.98
CA LEU A 267 8.61 15.27 -2.32
C LEU A 267 9.20 16.46 -3.08
N GLU A 268 8.36 17.29 -3.71
CA GLU A 268 8.78 18.42 -4.54
C GLU A 268 9.80 19.39 -3.89
N PRO A 269 9.71 19.74 -2.58
CA PRO A 269 10.71 20.60 -1.93
C PRO A 269 12.05 19.93 -1.62
N TYR A 270 12.17 18.60 -1.76
CA TYR A 270 13.27 17.80 -1.20
C TYR A 270 14.12 17.11 -2.26
N SER A 271 14.36 17.75 -3.40
CA SER A 271 15.19 17.19 -4.49
C SER A 271 16.57 16.71 -4.01
N ASN A 272 17.22 17.46 -3.10
CA ASN A 272 18.54 17.13 -2.55
C ASN A 272 18.52 16.00 -1.49
N GLU A 273 17.35 15.67 -0.94
CA GLU A 273 17.18 14.66 0.13
C GLU A 273 16.05 13.67 -0.21
N ALA A 274 15.83 13.42 -1.50
CA ALA A 274 14.65 12.70 -2.01
C ALA A 274 14.50 11.29 -1.41
N GLY A 275 15.61 10.62 -1.09
CA GLY A 275 15.60 9.29 -0.47
C GLY A 275 15.01 9.31 0.95
N VAL A 276 15.45 10.25 1.79
CA VAL A 276 14.96 10.42 3.17
C VAL A 276 13.48 10.84 3.16
N ALA A 277 13.14 11.79 2.28
CA ALA A 277 11.77 12.26 2.14
C ALA A 277 10.81 11.15 1.65
N SER A 278 11.23 10.35 0.66
CA SER A 278 10.40 9.23 0.12
C SER A 278 10.17 8.14 1.16
N ALA A 279 11.21 7.78 1.93
CA ALA A 279 11.09 6.82 3.02
C ALA A 279 10.11 7.32 4.08
N LEU A 280 10.17 8.61 4.42
CA LEU A 280 9.29 9.22 5.40
C LEU A 280 7.84 9.33 4.92
N VAL A 281 7.60 9.63 3.63
CA VAL A 281 6.25 9.59 3.04
C VAL A 281 5.69 8.17 3.13
N GLY A 282 6.47 7.15 2.74
CA GLY A 282 6.06 5.75 2.83
C GLY A 282 5.77 5.32 4.27
N PHE A 283 6.61 5.74 5.23
CA PHE A 283 6.38 5.47 6.65
C PHE A 283 5.08 6.10 7.15
N VAL A 284 4.88 7.40 6.92
CA VAL A 284 3.65 8.10 7.34
C VAL A 284 2.42 7.46 6.69
N GLN A 285 2.49 7.19 5.38
CA GLN A 285 1.44 6.50 4.63
C GLN A 285 1.06 5.15 5.25
N MET A 286 2.04 4.28 5.51
CA MET A 286 1.80 2.92 6.01
C MET A 286 1.40 2.93 7.48
N ALA A 287 2.14 3.63 8.34
CA ALA A 287 1.88 3.69 9.77
C ALA A 287 0.57 4.45 10.07
N GLY A 288 0.36 5.60 9.43
CA GLY A 288 -0.86 6.39 9.56
C GLY A 288 -2.07 5.68 8.98
N GLY A 289 -1.92 5.00 7.83
CA GLY A 289 -2.98 4.18 7.26
C GLY A 289 -3.35 2.99 8.15
N ALA A 290 -2.35 2.27 8.67
CA ALA A 290 -2.57 1.18 9.60
C ALA A 290 -3.25 1.66 10.89
N ALA A 291 -2.79 2.77 11.48
CA ALA A 291 -3.42 3.35 12.67
C ALA A 291 -4.88 3.72 12.41
N LEU A 292 -5.16 4.39 11.28
CA LEU A 292 -6.52 4.77 10.91
C LEU A 292 -7.42 3.54 10.71
N GLY A 293 -6.93 2.50 10.04
CA GLY A 293 -7.68 1.27 9.84
C GLY A 293 -7.92 0.49 11.13
N LEU A 294 -6.89 0.36 11.98
CA LEU A 294 -7.02 -0.27 13.29
C LEU A 294 -8.00 0.48 14.21
N LEU A 295 -7.96 1.82 14.21
CA LEU A 295 -8.93 2.62 14.95
C LEU A 295 -10.36 2.39 14.45
N ALA A 296 -10.56 2.37 13.13
CA ALA A 296 -11.87 2.10 12.55
C ALA A 296 -12.38 0.69 12.89
N MET A 297 -11.49 -0.31 12.92
CA MET A 297 -11.83 -1.70 13.27
C MET A 297 -12.00 -1.93 14.78
N ALA A 298 -11.39 -1.09 15.63
CA ALA A 298 -11.54 -1.17 17.09
C ALA A 298 -12.87 -0.57 17.58
N LEU A 299 -13.49 0.32 16.79
CA LEU A 299 -14.81 0.86 17.11
C LEU A 299 -15.87 -0.23 16.96
N PRO A 300 -16.90 -0.27 17.82
CA PRO A 300 -17.99 -1.26 17.78
C PRO A 300 -18.99 -0.92 16.65
N LEU A 301 -18.49 -0.76 15.43
CA LEU A 301 -19.25 -0.37 14.25
C LEU A 301 -19.36 -1.56 13.29
N GLN A 302 -20.44 -1.60 12.52
CA GLN A 302 -20.55 -2.55 11.42
C GLN A 302 -19.41 -2.34 10.41
N PRO A 303 -18.89 -3.41 9.77
CA PRO A 303 -17.76 -3.32 8.84
C PRO A 303 -17.96 -2.29 7.72
N LYS A 304 -19.17 -2.21 7.16
CA LYS A 304 -19.52 -1.23 6.12
C LYS A 304 -19.39 0.21 6.63
N MET A 305 -19.84 0.48 7.86
CA MET A 305 -19.78 1.80 8.47
C MET A 305 -18.35 2.18 8.87
N ALA A 306 -17.56 1.24 9.41
CA ALA A 306 -16.15 1.45 9.69
C ALA A 306 -15.37 1.84 8.42
N LEU A 307 -15.61 1.13 7.30
CA LEU A 307 -14.99 1.47 6.03
C LEU A 307 -15.48 2.83 5.49
N ALA A 308 -16.78 3.13 5.58
CA ALA A 308 -17.34 4.42 5.16
C ALA A 308 -16.71 5.59 5.92
N LEU A 309 -16.48 5.47 7.23
CA LEU A 309 -15.77 6.49 8.02
C LEU A 309 -14.35 6.74 7.50
N VAL A 310 -13.59 5.67 7.22
CA VAL A 310 -12.24 5.82 6.69
C VAL A 310 -12.25 6.46 5.30
N MET A 311 -13.21 6.09 4.44
CA MET A 311 -13.41 6.75 3.14
C MET A 311 -13.77 8.24 3.28
N ALA A 312 -14.59 8.59 4.26
CA ALA A 312 -14.91 9.99 4.57
C ALA A 312 -13.66 10.77 5.01
N THR A 313 -12.83 10.19 5.89
CA THR A 313 -11.57 10.83 6.28
C THR A 313 -10.63 11.03 5.09
N GLY A 314 -10.49 10.03 4.21
CA GLY A 314 -9.72 10.14 2.97
C GLY A 314 -10.25 11.24 2.05
N CYS A 315 -11.57 11.35 1.90
CA CYS A 315 -12.23 12.42 1.14
C CYS A 315 -11.87 13.81 1.70
N LEU A 316 -12.07 14.02 3.00
CA LEU A 316 -11.79 15.30 3.67
C LEU A 316 -10.31 15.70 3.54
N LEU A 317 -9.40 14.74 3.76
CA LEU A 317 -7.97 14.97 3.62
C LEU A 317 -7.60 15.35 2.17
N ALA A 318 -8.12 14.63 1.18
CA ALA A 318 -7.87 14.91 -0.23
C ALA A 318 -8.39 16.29 -0.66
N LEU A 319 -9.58 16.69 -0.18
CA LEU A 319 -10.14 18.01 -0.44
C LEU A 319 -9.33 19.12 0.24
N HIS A 320 -8.86 18.91 1.47
CA HIS A 320 -7.97 19.84 2.16
C HIS A 320 -6.63 19.99 1.41
N ALA A 321 -6.06 18.88 0.93
CA ALA A 321 -4.84 18.88 0.12
C ALA A 321 -5.01 19.64 -1.19
N ARG A 322 -6.18 19.50 -1.84
CA ARG A 322 -6.53 20.30 -3.02
C ARG A 322 -6.51 21.79 -2.70
N GLN A 323 -7.15 22.22 -1.60
CA GLN A 323 -7.17 23.63 -1.20
C GLN A 323 -5.74 24.16 -0.97
N ARG A 324 -4.91 23.44 -0.23
CA ARG A 324 -3.49 23.78 -0.04
C ARG A 324 -2.70 23.81 -1.35
N SER A 325 -2.95 22.86 -2.26
CA SER A 325 -2.26 22.84 -3.56
C SER A 325 -2.57 24.07 -4.42
N LYS A 326 -3.79 24.62 -4.32
CA LYS A 326 -4.15 25.88 -5.01
C LYS A 326 -3.41 27.08 -4.43
N GLN A 327 -3.27 27.14 -3.10
CA GLN A 327 -2.51 28.21 -2.43
C GLN A 327 -1.03 28.20 -2.82
N LEU A 328 -0.43 27.00 -2.96
CA LEU A 328 0.95 26.85 -3.42
C LEU A 328 1.15 27.33 -4.87
N LYS A 329 0.16 27.12 -5.75
CA LYS A 329 0.22 27.63 -7.13
C LYS A 329 0.22 29.16 -7.19
N GLY A 330 -0.46 29.82 -6.24
CA GLY A 330 -0.47 31.28 -6.11
C GLY A 330 0.85 31.91 -5.63
N GLN A 331 1.73 31.13 -4.99
CA GLN A 331 3.05 31.61 -4.54
C GLN A 331 4.10 31.55 -5.66
N LEU A 332 3.99 30.59 -6.59
CA LEU A 332 4.91 30.45 -7.72
C LEU A 332 4.79 31.60 -8.74
N ASN A 333 3.58 32.15 -8.93
CA ASN A 333 3.35 33.29 -9.83
C ASN A 333 3.80 34.65 -9.25
N ARG A 334 4.27 34.69 -7.99
CA ARG A 334 4.78 35.93 -7.36
C ARG A 334 6.31 36.03 -7.38
N VAL A 335 7.00 35.01 -7.88
CA VAL A 335 8.47 34.94 -7.93
C VAL A 335 8.99 34.95 -9.39
N SER A 336 8.14 35.33 -10.35
CA SER A 336 8.53 35.60 -11.74
C SER A 336 8.54 37.10 -12.00
#